data_AF-A0A293M1H5-F1
#
_entry.id   AF-A0A293M1H5-F1
#
_cell.length_a   1.000
_cell.length_b   1.000
_cell.length_c   1.000
_cell.angle_alpha   90.00
_cell.angle_beta   90.00
_cell.angle_gamma   90.00
#
_symmetry.space_group_name_H-M   'P 1'
#
loop_
_entity.id
_entity.type
_entity.pdbx_description
1 polymer ?
#
loop_
_entity_poly.entity_id
_entity_poly.type
_entity_poly.pdbx_seq_one_letter_code
_entity_poly.pdbx_strand_id
1 'polypeptide(L)'
;MDPWSRRQQPFKVPKLRWYHRHFRLVWLAAVLGGTGVFMSRLIYEVFLRDYIEGPRPRIEISLKQLVYKSGEERKPWKEFLAEQQYLAERRKEKQEKKSQSS
;
A
#
# COMPACT_ATOMS: atom_id res chain seq x y z
N MET A 1 -12.59 24.02 -67.40
CA MET A 1 -12.47 23.39 -66.08
C MET A 1 -13.88 23.10 -65.59
N ASP A 2 -14.31 21.84 -65.61
CA ASP A 2 -15.72 21.50 -65.42
C ASP A 2 -16.21 21.76 -63.98
N PRO A 3 -17.34 22.48 -63.80
CA PRO A 3 -17.87 22.81 -62.47
C PRO A 3 -18.38 21.58 -61.69
N TRP A 4 -18.56 20.45 -62.37
CA TRP A 4 -19.01 19.19 -61.78
C TRP A 4 -17.91 18.40 -61.05
N SER A 5 -16.64 18.54 -61.46
CA SER A 5 -15.53 17.82 -60.80
C SER A 5 -15.24 18.35 -59.39
N ARG A 6 -15.56 19.62 -59.15
CA ARG A 6 -15.40 20.29 -57.86
C ARG A 6 -16.37 19.75 -56.79
N ARG A 7 -17.49 19.16 -57.20
CA ARG A 7 -18.52 18.60 -56.31
C ARG A 7 -18.28 17.14 -55.94
N GLN A 8 -17.39 16.45 -56.64
CA GLN A 8 -17.08 15.04 -56.43
C GLN A 8 -15.95 14.79 -55.43
N GLN A 9 -15.50 15.80 -54.68
CA GLN A 9 -14.55 15.53 -53.60
C GLN A 9 -15.25 14.74 -52.49
N PRO A 10 -14.89 13.46 -52.25
CA PRO A 10 -15.47 12.72 -51.14
C PRO A 10 -15.04 13.40 -49.85
N PHE A 11 -16.00 13.88 -49.07
CA PHE A 11 -15.74 14.46 -47.76
C PHE A 11 -15.06 13.38 -46.92
N LYS A 12 -13.76 13.55 -46.65
CA LYS A 12 -12.98 12.60 -45.86
C LYS A 12 -13.44 12.73 -44.41
N VAL A 13 -14.44 11.95 -44.02
CA VAL A 13 -14.83 11.83 -42.62
C VAL A 13 -13.66 11.18 -41.89
N PRO A 14 -13.04 11.85 -40.90
CA PRO A 14 -11.96 11.24 -40.14
C PRO A 14 -12.52 9.99 -39.47
N LYS A 15 -11.93 8.82 -39.77
CA LYS A 15 -12.28 7.55 -39.15
C LYS A 15 -11.81 7.58 -37.69
N LEU A 16 -12.54 8.29 -36.83
CA LEU A 16 -12.27 8.30 -35.40
C LEU A 16 -12.47 6.90 -34.86
N ARG A 17 -11.46 6.40 -34.13
CA ARG A 17 -11.58 5.14 -33.40
C ARG A 17 -12.64 5.28 -32.31
N TRP A 18 -13.35 4.20 -32.01
CA TRP A 18 -14.48 4.19 -31.07
C TRP A 18 -14.14 4.80 -29.70
N TYR A 19 -12.95 4.51 -29.18
CA TYR A 19 -12.45 5.04 -27.91
C TYR A 19 -12.15 6.54 -27.92
N HIS A 20 -11.91 7.15 -29.10
CA HIS A 20 -11.82 8.62 -29.20
C HIS A 20 -13.21 9.26 -29.18
N ARG A 21 -14.22 8.60 -29.77
CA ARG A 21 -15.61 9.09 -29.76
C ARG A 21 -16.23 9.01 -28.36
N HIS A 22 -15.91 7.95 -27.61
CA HIS A 22 -16.47 7.68 -26.28
C HIS A 22 -15.42 7.83 -25.16
N PHE A 23 -14.51 8.80 -25.29
CA PHE A 23 -13.40 8.99 -24.36
C PHE A 23 -13.84 9.07 -22.89
N ARG A 24 -14.97 9.75 -22.60
CA ARG A 24 -15.52 9.86 -21.24
C ARG A 24 -15.89 8.50 -20.64
N LEU A 25 -16.48 7.60 -21.43
CA LEU A 25 -16.87 6.26 -20.96
C LEU A 25 -15.64 5.38 -20.72
N VAL A 26 -14.65 5.46 -21.63
CA VAL A 26 -13.39 4.74 -21.48
C VAL A 26 -12.65 5.21 -20.22
N TRP A 27 -12.64 6.52 -19.97
CA TRP A 27 -12.02 7.09 -18.77
C TRP A 27 -12.75 6.67 -17.49
N LEU A 28 -14.08 6.73 -17.47
CA LEU A 28 -14.89 6.22 -16.35
C LEU A 28 -14.62 4.75 -16.06
N ALA A 29 -14.56 3.91 -17.11
CA ALA A 29 -14.24 2.49 -16.96
C ALA A 29 -12.81 2.27 -16.43
N ALA A 30 -11.84 3.05 -16.90
CA ALA A 30 -10.47 2.97 -16.43
C ALA A 30 -10.34 3.39 -14.95
N VAL A 31 -11.02 4.47 -14.56
CA VAL A 31 -11.03 4.93 -13.16
C VAL A 31 -11.75 3.91 -12.28
N LEU A 32 -12.96 3.49 -12.63
CA LEU A 32 -13.71 2.50 -11.84
C LEU A 32 -12.98 1.17 -11.74
N GLY A 33 -12.41 0.68 -12.85
CA GLY A 33 -11.62 -0.55 -12.86
C GLY A 33 -10.36 -0.41 -12.00
N GLY A 34 -9.62 0.69 -12.15
CA GLY A 34 -8.42 0.98 -11.37
C GLY A 34 -8.72 1.11 -9.87
N THR A 35 -9.75 1.87 -9.50
CA THR A 35 -10.19 2.01 -8.11
C THR A 35 -10.71 0.70 -7.55
N GLY A 36 -11.42 -0.11 -8.34
CA GLY A 36 -11.91 -1.42 -7.94
C GLY A 36 -10.77 -2.39 -7.62
N VAL A 37 -9.73 -2.44 -8.45
CA VAL A 37 -8.54 -3.27 -8.19
C VAL A 37 -7.76 -2.73 -6.98
N PHE A 38 -7.57 -1.41 -6.88
CA PHE A 38 -6.86 -0.80 -5.76
C PHE A 38 -7.57 -1.02 -4.42
N MET A 39 -8.90 -0.88 -4.40
CA MET A 39 -9.73 -1.07 -3.22
C MET A 39 -10.08 -2.54 -2.97
N SER A 40 -9.79 -3.46 -3.89
CA SER A 40 -10.10 -4.89 -3.74
C SER A 40 -9.58 -5.46 -2.43
N ARG A 41 -8.37 -5.07 -2.03
CA ARG A 41 -7.75 -5.55 -0.79
C ARG A 41 -8.41 -4.98 0.46
N LEU A 42 -8.76 -3.69 0.46
CA LEU A 42 -9.49 -3.06 1.57
C LEU A 42 -10.89 -3.66 1.71
N ILE A 43 -11.60 -3.84 0.60
CA ILE A 43 -12.93 -4.46 0.58
C ILE A 43 -12.84 -5.90 1.07
N TYR A 44 -11.81 -6.64 0.64
CA TYR A 44 -11.57 -7.99 1.14
C TYR A 44 -11.34 -7.99 2.65
N GLU A 45 -10.42 -7.17 3.16
CA GLU A 45 -10.06 -7.16 4.59
C GLU A 45 -11.17 -6.66 5.52
N VAL A 46 -12.04 -5.75 5.06
CA VAL A 46 -13.12 -5.15 5.88
C VAL A 46 -14.43 -5.91 5.76
N PHE A 47 -14.83 -6.32 4.55
CA PHE A 47 -16.16 -6.87 4.30
C PHE A 47 -16.15 -8.37 4.06
N LEU A 48 -15.26 -8.88 3.21
CA LEU A 48 -15.26 -10.31 2.87
C LEU A 48 -14.53 -11.17 3.90
N ARG A 49 -13.54 -10.61 4.61
CA ARG A 49 -12.74 -11.34 5.59
C ARG A 49 -13.59 -11.86 6.74
N ASP A 50 -14.45 -11.02 7.29
CA ASP A 50 -15.36 -11.42 8.39
C ASP A 50 -16.45 -12.39 7.90
N TYR A 51 -16.84 -12.30 6.62
CA TYR A 51 -17.85 -13.17 6.02
C TYR A 51 -17.32 -14.58 5.67
N ILE A 52 -16.06 -14.67 5.20
CA ILE A 52 -15.46 -15.91 4.71
C ILE A 52 -14.67 -16.65 5.80
N GLU A 53 -13.89 -15.93 6.63
CA GLU A 53 -12.96 -16.55 7.58
C GLU A 53 -13.55 -16.74 9.00
N GLY A 54 -14.75 -16.22 9.26
CA GLY A 54 -15.41 -16.29 10.56
C GLY A 54 -14.75 -15.39 11.62
N PRO A 55 -15.39 -15.19 12.79
CA PRO A 55 -14.95 -14.22 13.77
C PRO A 55 -13.61 -14.64 14.42
N ARG A 56 -12.51 -14.01 14.02
CA ARG A 56 -11.25 -14.08 14.77
C ARG A 56 -11.29 -13.18 16.01
N PRO A 57 -10.54 -13.51 17.07
CA PRO A 57 -10.36 -12.60 18.18
C PRO A 57 -9.75 -11.30 17.66
N ARG A 58 -10.41 -10.17 17.94
CA ARG A 58 -9.97 -8.82 17.59
C ARG A 58 -8.49 -8.64 17.98
N ILE A 59 -7.73 -7.92 17.15
CA ILE A 59 -6.30 -7.63 17.34
C ILE A 59 -5.99 -7.05 18.75
N GLU A 60 -6.97 -6.46 19.42
CA GLU A 60 -6.90 -6.05 20.83
C GLU A 60 -6.54 -7.21 21.79
N ILE A 61 -6.99 -8.43 21.48
CA ILE A 61 -6.67 -9.65 22.24
C ILE A 61 -5.21 -10.04 21.98
N SER A 62 -4.65 -9.79 20.79
CA SER A 62 -3.23 -10.08 20.53
C SER A 62 -2.30 -9.11 21.24
N LEU A 63 -2.66 -7.83 21.38
CA LEU A 63 -1.90 -6.86 22.19
C LEU A 63 -1.95 -7.21 23.68
N LYS A 64 -3.14 -7.51 24.22
CA LYS A 64 -3.24 -7.97 25.62
C LYS A 64 -2.53 -9.30 25.86
N GLN A 65 -2.61 -10.25 24.93
CA GLN A 65 -1.88 -11.52 25.01
C GLN A 65 -0.37 -11.35 24.79
N LEU A 66 0.10 -10.39 23.97
CA LEU A 66 1.52 -10.06 23.87
C LEU A 66 2.04 -9.45 25.18
N VAL A 67 1.27 -8.53 25.79
CA VAL A 67 1.61 -7.90 27.07
C VAL A 67 1.56 -8.90 28.23
N TYR A 68 0.66 -9.89 28.18
CA TYR A 68 0.61 -10.97 29.17
C TYR A 68 1.66 -12.07 28.94
N LYS A 69 2.08 -12.32 27.68
CA LYS A 69 3.17 -13.24 27.36
C LYS A 69 4.56 -12.64 27.63
N SER A 70 4.69 -11.31 27.66
CA SER A 70 5.90 -10.65 28.19
C SER A 70 5.87 -10.64 29.73
N GLY A 71 5.61 -11.80 30.34
CA GLY A 71 5.63 -12.03 31.79
C GLY A 71 7.03 -11.95 32.40
N GLU A 72 7.91 -11.09 31.86
CA GLU A 72 9.00 -10.55 32.67
C GLU A 72 8.38 -9.47 33.55
N GLU A 73 8.52 -9.68 34.87
CA GLU A 73 8.22 -8.68 35.88
C GLU A 73 8.65 -7.31 35.36
N ARG A 74 7.73 -6.34 35.37
CA ARG A 74 8.03 -4.96 34.99
C ARG A 74 9.21 -4.48 35.83
N LYS A 75 10.44 -4.62 35.30
CA LYS A 75 11.63 -4.09 35.96
C LYS A 75 11.39 -2.60 36.17
N PRO A 76 11.63 -2.06 37.38
CA PRO A 76 11.43 -0.65 37.64
C PRO A 76 12.21 0.15 36.60
N TRP A 77 11.58 1.20 36.05
CA TRP A 77 12.07 1.99 34.91
C TRP A 77 13.56 2.41 35.00
N LYS A 78 14.07 2.55 36.23
CA LYS A 78 15.47 2.83 36.53
C LYS A 78 16.43 1.72 36.07
N GLU A 79 16.07 0.46 36.27
CA GLU A 79 16.88 -0.69 35.85
C GLU A 79 16.92 -0.83 34.33
N PHE A 80 15.79 -0.57 33.66
CA PHE A 80 15.71 -0.57 32.20
C PHE A 80 16.61 0.51 31.57
N LEU A 81 16.61 1.72 32.15
CA LEU A 81 17.49 2.80 31.69
C LEU A 81 18.97 2.48 31.91
N ALA A 82 19.32 1.88 33.06
CA ALA A 82 20.69 1.45 33.34
C ALA A 82 21.16 0.34 32.36
N GLU A 83 20.28 -0.60 32.03
CA GLU A 83 20.56 -1.68 31.07
C GLU A 83 20.78 -1.14 29.65
N GLN A 84 20.01 -0.14 29.23
CA GLN A 84 20.21 0.55 27.94
C GLN A 84 21.53 1.34 27.88
N GLN A 85 21.90 2.04 28.96
CA GLN A 85 23.17 2.78 29.02
C GLN A 85 24.37 1.83 28.95
N TYR A 86 24.34 0.72 29.69
CA TYR A 86 25.37 -0.31 29.64
C TYR A 86 25.53 -0.91 28.23
N LEU A 87 24.42 -1.17 27.55
CA LEU A 87 24.45 -1.67 26.17
C LEU A 87 25.02 -0.65 25.17
N ALA A 88 24.80 0.64 25.39
CA ALA A 88 25.36 1.71 24.57
C ALA A 88 26.89 1.81 24.72
N GLU A 89 27.42 1.71 25.95
CA GLU A 89 28.85 1.71 26.22
C GLU A 89 29.56 0.50 25.61
N ARG A 90 28.97 -0.70 25.76
CA ARG A 90 29.47 -1.94 25.12
C ARG A 90 29.55 -1.84 23.60
N ARG A 91 28.64 -1.09 22.96
CA ARG A 91 28.66 -0.88 21.50
C ARG A 91 29.77 0.07 21.08
N LYS A 92 30.02 1.12 21.87
CA LYS A 92 31.13 2.04 21.64
C LYS A 92 32.48 1.34 21.76
N GLU A 93 32.71 0.57 22.82
CA GLU A 93 33.96 -0.20 22.99
C GLU A 93 34.19 -1.19 21.84
N LYS A 94 33.12 -1.83 21.34
CA LYS A 94 33.21 -2.75 20.18
C LYS A 94 33.51 -2.01 18.89
N GLN A 95 33.06 -0.77 18.72
CA GLN A 95 33.39 0.06 17.57
C GLN A 95 34.84 0.54 17.64
N GLU A 96 35.30 0.99 18.82
CA GLU A 96 36.67 1.44 19.04
C GLU A 96 37.69 0.31 18.84
N LYS A 97 37.40 -0.90 19.34
CA LYS A 97 38.23 -2.09 19.10
C LYS A 97 38.27 -2.51 17.63
N LYS A 98 37.16 -2.33 16.89
CA LYS A 98 37.12 -2.61 15.44
C LYS A 98 37.89 -1.56 14.63
N SER A 99 37.89 -0.29 15.05
CA SER A 99 38.66 0.77 14.39
C SER A 99 40.15 0.73 14.69
N GLN A 100 40.57 0.09 15.80
CA GLN A 100 41.99 -0.11 16.14
C GLN A 100 42.59 -1.40 15.54
N SER A 101 41.75 -2.32 15.05
CA SER A 101 42.19 -3.59 14.44
C SER A 101 42.11 -3.60 12.91
N SER A 102 42.00 -2.44 12.26
CA SER A 102 42.04 -2.22 10.80
C SER A 102 43.10 -1.19 10.48
#